data_AF-A0A8J7D2R7-F1
#
_entry.id   AF-A0A8J7D2R7-F1
#
_cell.length_a   1.000
_cell.length_b   1.000
_cell.length_c   1.000
_cell.angle_alpha   90.00
_cell.angle_beta   90.00
_cell.angle_gamma   90.00
#
_symmetry.space_group_name_H-M   'P 1'
#
loop_
_entity.id
_entity.type
_entity.pdbx_description
1 polymer ?
#
loop_
_entity_poly.entity_id
_entity_poly.type
_entity_poly.pdbx_seq_one_letter_code
_entity_poly.pdbx_strand_id
1 'polypeptide(L)'
;MENFSVAISYRGSLGWVEYDEATRKVIVNLGDADGKARAEKFLTTTHEIKIPHETLLDFTAETIDPTANAESLKIVLTRLWEATGVHVDWSRPVDYVKAHPHY
;
A
#
# COMPACT_ATOMS: atom_id res chain seq x y z
N MET A 1 6.17 -7.50 17.95
CA MET A 1 6.36 -6.93 16.60
C MET A 1 5.05 -6.27 16.23
N GLU A 2 5.08 -5.01 15.82
CA GLU A 2 3.90 -4.30 15.35
C GLU A 2 3.72 -4.59 13.86
N ASN A 3 2.53 -5.07 13.49
CA ASN A 3 2.16 -5.24 12.10
C ASN A 3 2.05 -3.85 11.44
N PHE A 4 2.69 -3.67 10.29
CA PHE A 4 2.62 -2.41 9.57
C PHE A 4 1.20 -2.17 9.06
N SER A 5 0.68 -0.97 9.24
CA SER A 5 -0.61 -0.57 8.67
C SER A 5 -0.59 0.88 8.20
N VAL A 6 -1.39 1.17 7.17
CA VAL A 6 -1.52 2.52 6.61
C VAL A 6 -2.94 2.76 6.10
N ALA A 7 -3.42 3.99 6.25
CA ALA A 7 -4.72 4.40 5.73
C ALA A 7 -4.70 4.52 4.20
N ILE A 8 -5.81 4.19 3.56
CA ILE A 8 -6.04 4.37 2.13
C ILE A 8 -7.42 4.97 1.88
N SER A 9 -7.60 5.56 0.70
CA SER A 9 -8.90 6.07 0.28
C SER A 9 -9.14 5.90 -1.22
N TYR A 10 -10.41 5.74 -1.59
CA TYR A 10 -10.84 5.59 -2.98
C TYR A 10 -12.26 6.11 -3.17
N ARG A 11 -12.45 7.11 -4.04
CA ARG A 11 -13.77 7.68 -4.40
C ARG A 11 -14.67 8.02 -3.20
N GLY A 12 -14.08 8.53 -2.11
CA GLY A 12 -14.80 8.87 -0.88
C GLY A 12 -14.96 7.72 0.12
N SER A 13 -14.61 6.48 -0.24
CA SER A 13 -14.49 5.38 0.72
C SER A 13 -13.13 5.42 1.41
N LEU A 14 -13.13 5.24 2.74
CA LEU A 14 -11.93 5.11 3.54
C LEU A 14 -11.65 3.64 3.84
N GLY A 15 -10.37 3.34 3.99
CA GLY A 15 -9.90 2.00 4.25
C GLY A 15 -8.49 2.00 4.81
N TRP A 16 -7.94 0.82 4.99
CA TRP A 16 -6.56 0.65 5.41
C TRP A 16 -5.96 -0.64 4.83
N VAL A 17 -4.64 -0.64 4.71
CA VAL A 17 -3.84 -1.81 4.39
C VAL A 17 -3.15 -2.30 5.64
N GLU A 18 -3.14 -3.61 5.86
CA GLU A 18 -2.37 -4.28 6.91
C GLU A 18 -1.36 -5.24 6.29
N TYR A 19 -0.16 -5.28 6.87
CA TYR A 19 0.86 -6.26 6.57
C TYR A 19 1.10 -7.13 7.79
N ASP A 20 0.81 -8.41 7.64
CA ASP A 20 1.15 -9.43 8.62
C ASP A 20 2.54 -9.98 8.32
N GLU A 21 3.51 -9.64 9.16
CA GLU A 21 4.90 -10.07 8.99
C GLU A 21 5.09 -11.58 9.22
N ALA A 22 4.28 -12.19 10.09
CA ALA A 22 4.37 -13.61 10.38
C ALA A 22 3.88 -14.45 9.21
N THR A 23 2.81 -13.99 8.52
CA THR A 23 2.24 -14.72 7.38
C THR A 23 2.65 -14.18 6.02
N ARG A 24 3.36 -13.04 5.97
CA ARG A 24 3.73 -12.30 4.74
C ARG A 24 2.52 -12.00 3.86
N LYS A 25 1.42 -11.59 4.50
CA LYS A 25 0.16 -11.29 3.81
C LYS A 25 -0.16 -9.81 3.87
N VAL A 26 -0.63 -9.29 2.75
CA VAL A 26 -1.22 -7.96 2.64
C VAL A 26 -2.73 -8.09 2.66
N ILE A 27 -3.38 -7.37 3.57
CA ILE A 27 -4.83 -7.36 3.72
C ILE A 27 -5.33 -5.96 3.40
N VAL A 28 -6.25 -5.85 2.45
CA VAL A 28 -6.87 -4.57 2.07
C VAL A 28 -8.29 -4.50 2.62
N ASN A 29 -8.51 -3.54 3.51
CA ASN A 29 -9.80 -3.25 4.09
C ASN A 29 -10.33 -1.96 3.48
N LEU A 30 -11.16 -2.07 2.44
CA LEU A 30 -11.77 -0.93 1.76
C LEU A 30 -13.22 -1.27 1.42
N GLY A 31 -14.14 -0.32 1.66
CA GLY A 31 -15.57 -0.53 1.44
C GLY A 31 -15.97 -0.59 -0.03
N ASP A 32 -15.22 0.10 -0.91
CA ASP A 32 -15.42 0.03 -2.36
C ASP A 32 -14.78 -1.24 -2.95
N ALA A 33 -15.60 -2.08 -3.58
CA ALA A 33 -15.16 -3.38 -4.10
C ALA A 33 -14.19 -3.28 -5.30
N ASP A 34 -14.35 -2.28 -6.18
CA ASP A 34 -13.45 -2.08 -7.32
C ASP A 34 -12.08 -1.57 -6.84
N GLY A 35 -12.06 -0.56 -5.98
CA GLY A 35 -10.85 -0.07 -5.33
C GLY A 35 -10.13 -1.16 -4.55
N LYS A 36 -10.88 -1.98 -3.79
CA LYS A 36 -10.33 -3.10 -3.03
C LYS A 36 -9.66 -4.12 -3.94
N ALA A 37 -10.36 -4.61 -4.96
CA ALA A 37 -9.82 -5.61 -5.88
C ALA A 37 -8.59 -5.11 -6.64
N ARG A 38 -8.57 -3.83 -7.05
CA ARG A 38 -7.40 -3.21 -7.68
C ARG A 38 -6.20 -3.15 -6.74
N ALA A 39 -6.42 -2.69 -5.51
CA ALA A 39 -5.36 -2.61 -4.51
C ALA A 39 -4.84 -4.00 -4.12
N GLU A 40 -5.71 -4.98 -3.87
CA GLU A 40 -5.31 -6.36 -3.55
C GLU A 40 -4.47 -6.97 -4.67
N LYS A 41 -4.93 -6.85 -5.92
CA LYS A 41 -4.18 -7.36 -7.08
C LYS A 41 -2.82 -6.68 -7.18
N PHE A 42 -2.77 -5.35 -7.04
CA PHE A 42 -1.52 -4.60 -7.15
C PHE A 42 -0.54 -4.98 -6.03
N LEU A 43 -1.00 -5.02 -4.77
CA LEU A 43 -0.16 -5.27 -3.60
C LEU A 43 0.21 -6.75 -3.39
N THR A 44 -0.22 -7.64 -4.29
CA THR A 44 0.17 -9.06 -4.32
C THR A 44 0.92 -9.44 -5.60
N THR A 45 1.18 -8.46 -6.47
CA THR A 45 1.96 -8.65 -7.70
C THR A 45 3.36 -8.06 -7.52
N THR A 46 4.38 -8.70 -8.07
CA THR A 46 5.75 -8.17 -8.13
C THR A 46 5.84 -7.03 -9.15
N HIS A 47 6.58 -5.97 -8.82
CA HIS A 47 6.72 -4.79 -9.68
C HIS A 47 8.18 -4.48 -9.98
N GLU A 48 8.46 -4.02 -11.20
CA GLU A 48 9.73 -3.38 -11.52
C GLU A 48 9.61 -1.88 -11.20
N ILE A 49 10.42 -1.40 -10.24
CA ILE A 49 10.38 -0.01 -9.77
C ILE A 49 11.79 0.58 -9.88
N LYS A 50 11.87 1.81 -10.39
CA LYS A 50 13.12 2.59 -10.35
C LYS A 50 13.33 3.16 -8.96
N ILE A 51 14.32 2.65 -8.24
CA ILE A 51 14.67 3.06 -6.88
C ILE A 51 15.74 4.15 -6.94
N PRO A 52 15.51 5.34 -6.34
CA PRO A 52 16.53 6.39 -6.25
C PRO A 52 17.60 6.03 -5.22
N HIS A 53 18.85 6.40 -5.50
CA HIS A 53 19.98 6.27 -4.57
C HIS A 53 20.57 7.63 -4.19
N GLU A 54 21.89 7.80 -4.32
CA GLU A 54 22.62 8.94 -3.77
C GLU A 54 22.40 10.25 -4.56
N THR A 55 22.07 10.16 -5.84
CA THR A 55 21.90 11.35 -6.71
C THR A 55 20.53 11.41 -7.38
N LEU A 56 20.14 12.62 -7.80
CA LEU A 56 18.86 12.86 -8.49
C LEU A 56 18.69 12.12 -9.83
N LEU A 57 19.76 11.57 -10.39
CA LEU A 57 19.74 10.82 -11.66
C LEU A 57 20.14 9.35 -11.48
N ASP A 58 20.43 8.93 -10.25
CA ASP A 58 20.88 7.58 -9.94
C ASP A 58 19.68 6.72 -9.54
N PHE A 59 19.20 5.94 -10.51
CA PHE A 59 18.10 5.00 -10.32
C PHE A 59 18.45 3.63 -10.88
N THR A 60 18.18 2.59 -10.10
CA THR A 60 18.23 1.19 -10.56
C THR A 60 16.82 0.65 -10.72
N ALA A 61 16.59 -0.10 -11.80
CA ALA A 61 15.37 -0.89 -11.93
C ALA A 61 15.50 -2.12 -11.03
N GLU A 62 14.61 -2.23 -10.05
CA GLU A 62 14.59 -3.34 -9.11
C GLU A 62 13.23 -4.03 -9.15
N THR A 63 13.26 -5.36 -9.07
CA THR A 63 12.06 -6.19 -8.99
C THR A 63 11.68 -6.35 -7.53
N ILE A 64 10.58 -5.72 -7.11
CA ILE A 64 10.13 -5.65 -5.72
C ILE A 64 8.89 -6.54 -5.52
N ASP A 65 9.01 -7.50 -4.60
CA ASP A 65 7.87 -8.28 -4.10
C ASP A 65 7.26 -7.58 -2.86
N PRO A 66 6.02 -7.05 -2.95
CA PRO A 66 5.38 -6.34 -1.84
C PRO A 66 5.17 -7.23 -0.60
N THR A 67 5.18 -8.56 -0.73
CA THR A 67 4.96 -9.50 0.37
C THR A 67 6.25 -9.96 1.05
N ALA A 68 7.43 -9.59 0.53
CA ALA A 68 8.70 -10.03 1.07
C ALA A 68 8.97 -9.50 2.49
N ASN A 69 8.68 -8.22 2.72
CA ASN A 69 8.81 -7.52 4.00
C ASN A 69 8.09 -6.16 3.97
N ALA A 70 7.97 -5.52 5.14
CA ALA A 70 7.28 -4.24 5.28
C ALA A 70 7.93 -3.08 4.47
N GLU A 71 9.25 -3.10 4.27
CA GLU A 71 9.94 -2.08 3.46
C GLU A 71 9.59 -2.21 1.98
N SER A 72 9.57 -3.43 1.46
CA SER A 72 9.15 -3.72 0.09
C SER A 72 7.70 -3.29 -0.15
N LEU A 73 6.81 -3.56 0.82
CA LEU A 73 5.44 -3.08 0.76
C LEU A 73 5.37 -1.55 0.72
N LYS A 74 6.12 -0.85 1.59
CA LYS A 74 6.16 0.63 1.61
C LYS A 74 6.63 1.20 0.27
N ILE A 75 7.62 0.59 -0.38
CA ILE A 75 8.08 0.99 -1.71
C ILE A 75 6.94 0.85 -2.73
N VAL A 76 6.29 -0.31 -2.78
CA VAL A 76 5.19 -0.56 -3.73
C VAL A 76 4.00 0.37 -3.47
N LEU A 77 3.68 0.69 -2.21
CA LEU A 77 2.62 1.64 -1.84
C LEU A 77 2.83 3.04 -2.44
N THR A 78 4.09 3.45 -2.67
CA THR A 78 4.39 4.74 -3.34
C THR A 78 3.96 4.80 -4.82
N ARG A 79 3.56 3.66 -5.40
CA ARG A 79 3.08 3.55 -6.80
C ARG A 79 1.62 3.13 -6.89
N LEU A 80 0.96 2.84 -5.77
CA LEU A 80 -0.42 2.33 -5.73
C LEU A 80 -1.39 3.25 -6.46
N TRP A 81 -1.33 4.56 -6.19
CA TRP A 81 -2.26 5.54 -6.75
C TRP A 81 -2.18 5.60 -8.28
N GLU A 82 -0.97 5.65 -8.83
CA GLU A 82 -0.77 5.75 -10.29
C GLU A 82 -1.40 4.55 -11.04
N ALA A 83 -1.29 3.35 -10.47
CA ALA A 83 -1.81 2.13 -11.08
C ALA A 83 -3.30 1.87 -10.84
N THR A 84 -3.85 2.35 -9.72
CA THR A 84 -5.18 1.91 -9.24
C THR A 84 -6.17 3.03 -8.97
N GLY A 85 -5.68 4.26 -8.77
CA GLY A 85 -6.44 5.39 -8.23
C GLY A 85 -6.68 5.33 -6.73
N VAL A 86 -6.19 4.30 -6.02
CA VAL A 86 -6.28 4.21 -4.55
C VAL A 86 -5.16 5.05 -3.93
N HIS A 87 -5.55 6.02 -3.11
CA HIS A 87 -4.62 6.94 -2.44
C HIS A 87 -4.12 6.33 -1.13
N VAL A 88 -2.85 6.60 -0.79
CA VAL A 88 -2.28 6.26 0.51
C VAL A 88 -2.22 7.53 1.37
N ASP A 89 -2.83 7.48 2.55
CA ASP A 89 -3.01 8.61 3.45
C ASP A 89 -2.01 8.53 4.61
N TRP A 90 -0.75 8.90 4.37
CA TRP A 90 0.36 8.79 5.33
C TRP A 90 0.18 9.59 6.63
N SER A 91 -0.66 10.62 6.62
CA SER A 91 -0.93 11.49 7.77
C SER A 91 -2.15 11.08 8.58
N ARG A 92 -2.97 10.13 8.08
CA ARG A 92 -4.21 9.73 8.73
C ARG A 92 -3.98 8.52 9.63
N PRO A 93 -4.21 8.62 10.95
CA PRO A 93 -4.06 7.48 11.84
C PRO A 93 -4.99 6.32 11.45
N VAL A 94 -4.44 5.11 11.33
CA VAL A 94 -5.21 3.91 10.96
C VAL A 94 -6.31 3.61 11.97
N ASP A 95 -6.04 3.80 13.27
CA ASP A 95 -7.04 3.57 14.32
C ASP A 95 -8.26 4.49 14.18
N TYR A 96 -8.05 5.73 13.73
CA TYR A 96 -9.14 6.64 13.43
C TYR A 96 -9.99 6.14 12.26
N VAL A 97 -9.35 5.63 11.19
CA VAL A 97 -10.05 5.07 10.02
C VAL A 97 -10.83 3.81 10.37
N LYS A 98 -10.24 2.91 11.18
CA LYS A 98 -10.91 1.70 11.67
C LYS A 98 -12.17 2.04 12.47
N ALA A 99 -12.13 3.11 13.25
CA ALA A 99 -13.29 3.60 14.00
C ALA A 99 -14.31 4.35 13.12
N HIS A 100 -13.89 4.93 11.98
CA HIS A 100 -14.72 5.77 11.11
C HIS A 100 -14.51 5.43 9.61
N PRO A 101 -14.95 4.25 9.13
CA PRO A 101 -14.67 3.78 7.76
C PRO A 101 -15.46 4.51 6.66
N HIS A 102 -16.42 5.37 7.02
CA HIS A 102 -17.26 6.13 6.11
C HIS A 102 -17.32 7.59 6.56
N TYR A 103 -17.23 8.52 5.61
CA TYR A 103 -17.49 9.95 5.80
C TYR A 103 -18.52 10.43 4.80
#